data_AF-A0A7S6MDK9-F1
#
_entry.id   AF-A0A7S6MDK9-F1
#
_cell.length_a   1.000
_cell.length_b   1.000
_cell.length_c   1.000
_cell.angle_alpha   90.00
_cell.angle_beta   90.00
_cell.angle_gamma   90.00
#
_symmetry.space_group_name_H-M   'P 1'
#
loop_
_entity.id
_entity.type
_entity.pdbx_description
1 polymer ?
#
loop_
_entity_poly.entity_id
_entity_poly.type
_entity_poly.pdbx_seq_one_letter_code
_entity_poly.pdbx_strand_id
1 'polypeptide(L)'
;MTTSAVAPEPMLLVSGKLCLVQFASHDVYRDTASQTRYNHDWLDDNADGDLLDEGDVRAPVCCTCDEDVEVTVVSIIYPSQISLTNAVIRGRVNGEVVYTGTNLTQDQTFDGKFDVRSTTFTGMMNAPSTIEVWNDLSISWAVEYTTMLNTHPGGTSTNDFFFVLRDPPAGWKLLHTVLTLACFGGEGLDLSQPELVAEGIFDLFTKLNVKRAEDQEELAYYGSWMTPWSDYLELVKERDANCFAWADLYVKCLLAAGLGDPNTDGAIYKVQFKYNRVGLGGPSAWMFVKDWTPAQSRTPDQYDNDFPDQGDAFPHLNIPVQTYPTAFYTNDQYNWHANFADFTDQAGDAGQNEPDPASLFTDHVVVRYGDVLFDPSYGKRYNVPQGATGNDILAPIDAVMDGYGLGYLNSPLLWLNEADLNVDLGPPAGIQDMYVQTKCFIIMENPAGNQLAVHSTTPQSR
;
A
#
# COMPACT_ATOMS: atom_id res chain seq x y z
N MET A 1 2.94 84.89 8.45
CA MET A 1 3.67 83.62 8.33
C MET A 1 2.63 82.51 8.22
N THR A 2 2.35 82.07 7.00
CA THR A 2 1.49 80.91 6.73
C THR A 2 2.36 79.67 6.75
N THR A 3 2.23 78.86 7.80
CA THR A 3 2.86 77.54 7.88
C THR A 3 2.16 76.62 6.89
N SER A 4 2.85 76.32 5.78
CA SER A 4 2.42 75.30 4.83
C SER A 4 2.40 73.95 5.56
N ALA A 5 1.22 73.41 5.81
CA ALA A 5 1.08 72.03 6.27
C ALA A 5 1.59 71.12 5.14
N VAL A 6 2.73 70.47 5.36
CA VAL A 6 3.21 69.41 4.48
C VAL A 6 2.18 68.30 4.59
N ALA A 7 1.51 67.99 3.46
CA ALA A 7 0.60 66.87 3.41
C ALA A 7 1.39 65.60 3.79
N PRO A 8 0.87 64.73 4.67
CA PRO A 8 1.53 63.48 4.99
C PRO A 8 1.75 62.72 3.68
N GLU A 9 2.99 62.28 3.43
CA GLU A 9 3.27 61.48 2.25
C GLU A 9 2.37 60.25 2.24
N PRO A 10 1.81 59.87 1.08
CA PRO A 10 0.95 58.71 0.98
C PRO A 10 1.72 57.49 1.48
N MET A 11 1.22 56.90 2.56
CA MET A 11 1.76 55.65 3.10
C MET A 11 1.60 54.60 2.00
N LEU A 12 2.72 54.18 1.40
CA LEU A 12 2.74 53.17 0.35
C LEU A 12 2.26 51.87 0.98
N LEU A 13 1.05 51.41 0.62
CA LEU A 13 0.53 50.14 1.10
C LEU A 13 1.30 49.02 0.38
N VAL A 14 2.18 48.35 1.11
CA VAL A 14 2.85 47.16 0.62
C VAL A 14 1.97 45.95 0.90
N SER A 15 1.69 45.13 -0.12
CA SER A 15 1.02 43.83 0.04
C SER A 15 1.93 42.73 -0.51
N GLY A 16 2.16 41.69 0.28
CA GLY A 16 2.73 40.43 -0.21
C GLY A 16 1.62 39.40 -0.36
N LYS A 17 1.66 38.58 -1.39
CA LYS A 17 0.80 37.39 -1.53
C LYS A 17 1.65 36.18 -1.84
N LEU A 18 1.38 35.07 -1.17
CA LEU A 18 2.00 33.79 -1.40
C LEU A 18 1.55 33.28 -2.77
N CYS A 19 2.39 32.48 -3.41
CA CYS A 19 2.07 31.91 -4.71
C CYS A 19 2.57 30.47 -4.79
N LEU A 20 3.77 30.21 -4.29
CA LEU A 20 4.35 28.87 -4.29
C LEU A 20 5.19 28.64 -3.03
N VAL A 21 5.07 27.45 -2.44
CA VAL A 21 6.01 26.92 -1.45
C VAL A 21 6.49 25.53 -1.90
N GLN A 22 7.80 25.33 -1.89
CA GLN A 22 8.46 24.05 -2.22
C GLN A 22 9.44 23.70 -1.12
N PHE A 23 9.34 22.50 -0.57
CA PHE A 23 10.24 21.97 0.44
C PHE A 23 11.31 21.10 -0.24
N ALA A 24 12.53 21.08 0.30
CA ALA A 24 13.51 20.06 -0.06
C ALA A 24 13.06 18.74 0.58
N SER A 25 12.16 18.05 -0.10
CA SER A 25 11.45 16.88 0.41
C SER A 25 11.57 15.71 -0.57
N HIS A 26 11.25 14.52 -0.08
CA HIS A 26 11.15 13.33 -0.91
C HIS A 26 9.95 13.43 -1.85
N ASP A 27 10.13 13.00 -3.11
CA ASP A 27 9.07 13.03 -4.10
C ASP A 27 7.88 12.15 -3.67
N VAL A 28 6.75 12.79 -3.34
CA VAL A 28 5.48 12.09 -3.08
C VAL A 28 4.66 12.01 -4.37
N TYR A 29 3.98 10.89 -4.56
CA TYR A 29 3.16 10.59 -5.72
C TYR A 29 1.69 10.46 -5.33
N ARG A 30 0.81 10.93 -6.21
CA ARG A 30 -0.65 10.79 -6.06
C ARG A 30 -1.06 9.33 -6.07
N ASP A 31 -2.16 9.05 -5.39
CA ASP A 31 -2.76 7.72 -5.32
C ASP A 31 -3.75 7.46 -6.49
N THR A 32 -3.71 8.31 -7.52
CA THR A 32 -4.56 8.23 -8.71
C THR A 32 -4.01 7.24 -9.74
N ALA A 33 -4.82 6.94 -10.77
CA ALA A 33 -4.40 6.03 -11.85
C ALA A 33 -3.17 6.51 -12.64
N SER A 34 -2.89 7.81 -12.67
CA SER A 34 -1.71 8.35 -13.33
C SER A 34 -0.45 8.22 -12.47
N GLN A 35 -0.60 8.08 -11.15
CA GLN A 35 0.50 8.03 -10.17
C GLN A 35 1.56 9.08 -10.49
N THR A 36 1.09 10.28 -10.77
CA THR A 36 1.93 11.43 -11.10
C THR A 36 2.49 11.99 -9.82
N ARG A 37 3.75 12.43 -9.89
CA ARG A 37 4.37 13.20 -8.81
C ARG A 37 3.51 14.44 -8.50
N TYR A 38 3.43 14.83 -7.24
CA TYR A 38 2.95 16.17 -6.91
C TYR A 38 3.94 17.20 -7.47
N ASN A 39 3.47 18.06 -8.39
CA ASN A 39 4.34 19.01 -9.09
C ASN A 39 4.83 20.15 -8.18
N HIS A 40 4.07 20.44 -7.14
CA HIS A 40 4.33 21.49 -6.15
C HIS A 40 3.82 21.03 -4.79
N ASP A 41 4.53 21.41 -3.73
CA ASP A 41 4.11 21.06 -2.38
C ASP A 41 2.93 21.92 -1.95
N TRP A 42 3.01 23.23 -2.24
CA TRP A 42 1.91 24.16 -2.08
C TRP A 42 1.89 25.13 -3.25
N LEU A 43 0.77 25.23 -3.97
CA LEU A 43 0.56 26.18 -5.06
C LEU A 43 -0.79 26.88 -4.86
N ASP A 44 -0.76 28.21 -4.82
CA ASP A 44 -1.92 29.09 -4.94
C ASP A 44 -1.87 29.67 -6.35
N ASP A 45 -2.67 29.09 -7.24
CA ASP A 45 -2.57 29.30 -8.69
C ASP A 45 -3.06 30.70 -9.08
N ASN A 46 -3.99 31.27 -8.31
CA ASN A 46 -4.50 32.62 -8.56
C ASN A 46 -3.80 33.70 -7.71
N ALA A 47 -2.90 33.29 -6.81
CA ALA A 47 -2.14 34.10 -5.88
C ALA A 47 -3.04 35.00 -5.02
N ASP A 48 -4.15 34.48 -4.52
CA ASP A 48 -5.06 35.24 -3.68
C ASP A 48 -4.74 35.17 -2.18
N GLY A 49 -3.95 34.18 -1.77
CA GLY A 49 -3.47 33.91 -0.43
C GLY A 49 -4.11 32.70 0.26
N ASP A 50 -4.99 31.94 -0.41
CA ASP A 50 -5.58 30.71 0.10
C ASP A 50 -5.38 29.48 -0.83
N LEU A 51 -6.15 28.40 -0.60
CA LEU A 51 -6.05 27.11 -1.33
C LEU A 51 -7.44 26.59 -1.73
N LEU A 52 -8.42 27.48 -1.83
CA LEU A 52 -9.82 27.11 -1.98
C LEU A 52 -10.26 27.09 -3.45
N ASP A 53 -9.36 27.44 -4.37
CA ASP A 53 -9.67 27.65 -5.77
C ASP A 53 -9.27 26.48 -6.67
N GLU A 54 -9.93 26.41 -7.83
CA GLU A 54 -9.61 25.43 -8.85
C GLU A 54 -8.22 25.69 -9.41
N GLY A 55 -7.32 24.72 -9.28
CA GLY A 55 -5.92 24.82 -9.71
C GLY A 55 -4.94 24.80 -8.54
N ASP A 56 -5.40 25.10 -7.34
CA ASP A 56 -4.58 25.08 -6.13
C ASP A 56 -4.11 23.65 -5.81
N VAL A 57 -2.91 23.56 -5.25
CA VAL A 57 -2.29 22.29 -4.89
C VAL A 57 -1.87 22.32 -3.43
N ARG A 58 -2.32 21.31 -2.70
CA ARG A 58 -1.82 20.96 -1.37
C ARG A 58 -1.31 19.53 -1.41
N ALA A 59 -0.01 19.37 -1.60
CA ALA A 59 0.62 18.06 -1.55
C ALA A 59 1.10 17.73 -0.12
N PRO A 60 1.14 16.44 0.24
CA PRO A 60 1.89 16.00 1.41
C PRO A 60 3.39 16.25 1.22
N VAL A 61 4.07 16.62 2.30
CA VAL A 61 5.52 16.85 2.35
C VAL A 61 6.16 15.71 3.12
N CYS A 62 7.20 15.08 2.56
CA CYS A 62 7.93 13.99 3.20
C CYS A 62 9.38 14.38 3.48
N CYS A 63 9.79 14.39 4.75
CA CYS A 63 11.14 14.77 5.17
C CYS A 63 11.79 13.64 5.98
N THR A 64 13.11 13.64 6.04
CA THR A 64 13.86 12.74 6.92
C THR A 64 13.96 13.32 8.33
N CYS A 65 13.82 12.48 9.35
CA CYS A 65 13.99 12.83 10.76
C CYS A 65 15.40 13.35 11.02
N ASP A 66 15.55 14.22 12.03
CA ASP A 66 16.82 14.88 12.39
C ASP A 66 17.51 15.69 11.27
N GLU A 67 16.85 15.89 10.13
CA GLU A 67 17.32 16.76 9.05
C GLU A 67 16.60 18.11 9.08
N ASP A 68 17.30 19.13 8.62
CA ASP A 68 16.75 20.46 8.49
C ASP A 68 15.75 20.50 7.33
N VAL A 69 14.51 20.90 7.60
CA VAL A 69 13.50 21.04 6.52
C VAL A 69 13.75 22.34 5.77
N GLU A 70 14.38 22.26 4.60
CA GLU A 70 14.58 23.42 3.74
C GLU A 70 13.29 23.78 2.97
N VAL A 71 13.08 25.08 2.74
CA VAL A 71 11.91 25.60 2.03
C VAL A 71 12.30 26.70 1.05
N THR A 72 11.62 26.75 -0.10
CA THR A 72 11.66 27.80 -1.10
C THR A 72 10.26 28.40 -1.21
N VAL A 73 10.15 29.71 -1.02
CA VAL A 73 8.89 30.45 -1.11
C VAL A 73 8.96 31.51 -2.20
N VAL A 74 7.92 31.55 -3.02
CA VAL A 74 7.68 32.61 -4.00
C VAL A 74 6.51 33.46 -3.51
N SER A 75 6.70 34.78 -3.52
CA SER A 75 5.68 35.73 -3.08
C SER A 75 5.58 36.91 -4.02
N ILE A 76 4.38 37.29 -4.42
CA ILE A 76 4.13 38.45 -5.25
C ILE A 76 4.03 39.69 -4.36
N ILE A 77 4.89 40.69 -4.58
CA ILE A 77 4.94 41.92 -3.76
C ILE A 77 4.55 43.15 -4.59
N TYR A 78 3.64 43.96 -4.04
CA TYR A 78 3.18 45.21 -4.66
C TYR A 78 3.35 46.43 -3.75
N PRO A 79 3.61 47.62 -4.34
CA PRO A 79 3.98 47.84 -5.74
C PRO A 79 5.40 47.34 -6.08
N SER A 80 5.64 47.03 -7.36
CA SER A 80 6.90 46.44 -7.85
C SER A 80 8.15 47.31 -7.74
N GLN A 81 7.98 48.58 -7.38
CA GLN A 81 9.06 49.55 -7.23
C GLN A 81 9.70 49.53 -5.83
N ILE A 82 9.23 48.68 -4.92
CA ILE A 82 9.78 48.62 -3.57
C ILE A 82 11.16 47.95 -3.60
N SER A 83 12.14 48.61 -2.99
CA SER A 83 13.46 48.02 -2.76
C SER A 83 13.35 46.82 -1.80
N LEU A 84 13.87 45.67 -2.22
CA LEU A 84 13.95 44.46 -1.42
C LEU A 84 15.22 44.37 -0.55
N THR A 85 16.09 45.39 -0.58
CA THR A 85 17.42 45.36 0.05
C THR A 85 17.39 45.08 1.56
N ASN A 86 16.26 45.35 2.22
CA ASN A 86 16.05 45.14 3.66
C ASN A 86 14.84 44.25 3.97
N ALA A 87 14.27 43.60 2.95
CA ALA A 87 13.13 42.72 3.11
C ALA A 87 13.60 41.31 3.50
N VAL A 88 12.88 40.70 4.44
CA VAL A 88 13.02 39.30 4.81
C VAL A 88 11.66 38.61 4.71
N ILE A 89 11.63 37.37 4.27
CA ILE A 89 10.42 36.55 4.34
C ILE A 89 10.48 35.73 5.63
N ARG A 90 9.41 35.70 6.40
CA ARG A 90 9.30 34.86 7.59
C ARG A 90 8.16 33.87 7.43
N GLY A 91 8.44 32.61 7.75
CA GLY A 91 7.43 31.59 7.98
C GLY A 91 7.29 31.39 9.47
N ARG A 92 6.04 31.39 9.95
CA ARG A 92 5.72 31.23 11.37
C ARG A 92 4.79 30.05 11.58
N VAL A 93 5.13 29.20 12.55
CA VAL A 93 4.25 28.13 13.05
C VAL A 93 3.87 28.51 14.47
N ASN A 94 2.57 28.53 14.79
CA ASN A 94 2.06 28.95 16.09
C ASN A 94 2.60 30.31 16.59
N GLY A 95 2.89 31.23 15.66
CA GLY A 95 3.44 32.57 15.91
C GLY A 95 4.96 32.64 16.05
N GLU A 96 5.64 31.51 16.23
CA GLU A 96 7.10 31.42 16.32
C GLU A 96 7.74 31.42 14.94
N VAL A 97 8.85 32.16 14.77
CA VAL A 97 9.57 32.19 13.49
C VAL A 97 10.36 30.91 13.34
N VAL A 98 9.99 30.09 12.37
CA VAL A 98 10.69 28.85 12.00
C VAL A 98 11.51 29.01 10.72
N TYR A 99 11.09 29.92 9.83
CA TYR A 99 11.77 30.22 8.57
C TYR A 99 12.16 31.69 8.48
N THR A 100 13.38 31.98 8.05
CA THR A 100 13.84 33.34 7.72
C THR A 100 14.54 33.36 6.36
N GLY A 101 13.84 33.84 5.33
CA GLY A 101 14.38 34.11 4.00
C GLY A 101 15.14 35.42 3.94
N THR A 102 16.35 35.40 3.38
CA THR A 102 17.16 36.58 3.10
C THR A 102 17.59 36.58 1.63
N ASN A 103 18.26 37.64 1.15
CA ASN A 103 18.74 37.73 -0.24
C ASN A 103 17.62 37.54 -1.29
N LEU A 104 16.50 38.25 -1.11
CA LEU A 104 15.38 38.19 -2.05
C LEU A 104 15.82 38.68 -3.43
N THR A 105 15.48 37.93 -4.47
CA THR A 105 15.69 38.36 -5.86
C THR A 105 14.38 38.76 -6.49
N GLN A 106 14.45 39.75 -7.37
CA GLN A 106 13.32 40.13 -8.20
C GLN A 106 13.47 39.42 -9.54
N ASP A 107 12.48 38.60 -9.91
CA ASP A 107 12.46 37.93 -11.21
C ASP A 107 11.40 38.58 -12.12
N GLN A 108 11.48 38.37 -13.44
CA GLN A 108 10.57 39.02 -14.39
C GLN A 108 9.20 38.33 -14.52
N THR A 109 8.24 39.14 -14.98
CA THR A 109 6.77 39.06 -14.96
C THR A 109 6.10 37.71 -15.27
N PHE A 110 5.17 37.30 -14.40
CA PHE A 110 4.05 36.43 -14.72
C PHE A 110 2.87 37.31 -15.18
N ASP A 111 2.44 37.20 -16.44
CA ASP A 111 1.25 37.87 -16.99
C ASP A 111 1.16 39.41 -16.77
N GLY A 112 2.27 40.13 -16.92
CA GLY A 112 2.31 41.59 -16.71
C GLY A 112 2.26 42.05 -15.24
N LYS A 113 2.29 41.11 -14.30
CA LYS A 113 2.44 41.30 -12.85
C LYS A 113 3.87 40.94 -12.43
N PHE A 114 4.42 41.62 -11.41
CA PHE A 114 5.82 41.41 -10.99
C PHE A 114 5.91 40.34 -9.90
N ASP A 115 6.65 39.26 -10.17
CA ASP A 115 6.98 38.24 -9.17
C ASP A 115 8.17 38.70 -8.31
N VAL A 116 8.11 38.47 -7.01
CA VAL A 116 9.29 38.52 -6.15
C VAL A 116 9.62 37.10 -5.71
N ARG A 117 10.84 36.65 -6.00
CA ARG A 117 11.30 35.29 -5.66
C ARG A 117 12.30 35.38 -4.53
N SER A 118 11.97 34.80 -3.39
CA SER A 118 13.01 34.54 -2.41
C SER A 118 13.86 33.39 -2.91
N THR A 119 15.14 33.65 -3.18
CA THR A 119 16.07 32.65 -3.74
C THR A 119 16.86 31.91 -2.68
N THR A 120 16.73 32.25 -1.39
CA THR A 120 17.49 31.54 -0.35
C THR A 120 16.85 31.72 1.02
N PHE A 121 16.45 30.61 1.65
CA PHE A 121 15.96 30.60 3.03
C PHE A 121 17.07 30.19 3.99
N THR A 122 17.12 30.85 5.14
CA THR A 122 17.98 30.50 6.27
C THR A 122 17.10 30.47 7.51
N GLY A 123 16.39 29.36 7.65
CA GLY A 123 15.61 29.01 8.82
C GLY A 123 15.22 27.55 8.63
N MET A 124 15.50 26.74 9.62
CA MET A 124 15.35 25.30 9.55
C MET A 124 14.36 24.95 10.63
N MET A 125 13.20 24.48 10.21
CA MET A 125 12.34 23.76 11.12
C MET A 125 13.08 22.47 11.46
N ASN A 126 13.44 22.31 12.73
CA ASN A 126 14.10 21.09 13.17
C ASN A 126 13.10 19.94 12.97
N ALA A 127 13.43 18.99 12.10
CA ALA A 127 12.66 17.76 12.03
C ALA A 127 12.71 17.04 13.39
N PRO A 128 11.63 16.32 13.76
CA PRO A 128 11.64 15.46 14.92
C PRO A 128 12.68 14.34 14.75
N SER A 129 13.10 13.74 15.86
CA SER A 129 13.99 12.57 15.89
C SER A 129 13.24 11.24 15.78
N THR A 130 11.91 11.30 15.74
CA THR A 130 10.98 10.17 15.65
C THR A 130 10.10 10.32 14.42
N ILE A 131 9.52 9.22 13.94
CA ILE A 131 8.46 9.28 12.95
C ILE A 131 7.32 10.14 13.51
N GLU A 132 6.87 11.12 12.74
CA GLU A 132 5.81 12.03 13.15
C GLU A 132 4.92 12.35 11.95
N VAL A 133 3.65 12.67 12.24
CA VAL A 133 2.71 13.21 11.26
C VAL A 133 2.19 14.54 11.79
N TRP A 134 2.53 15.63 11.10
CA TRP A 134 1.96 16.94 11.40
C TRP A 134 0.86 17.24 10.39
N ASN A 135 -0.36 16.82 10.76
CA ASN A 135 -1.57 17.07 9.98
C ASN A 135 -1.87 18.56 9.94
N ASP A 136 -2.23 19.07 8.76
CA ASP A 136 -2.62 20.47 8.58
C ASP A 136 -1.61 21.47 9.17
N LEU A 137 -0.30 21.24 9.00
CA LEU A 137 0.71 22.18 9.48
C LEU A 137 0.56 23.52 8.74
N SER A 138 0.00 24.51 9.45
CA SER A 138 -0.15 25.86 8.94
C SER A 138 1.10 26.71 9.22
N ILE A 139 1.71 27.22 8.15
CA ILE A 139 2.80 28.19 8.20
C ILE A 139 2.26 29.54 7.71
N SER A 140 2.20 30.52 8.61
CA SER A 140 1.85 31.89 8.25
C SER A 140 3.08 32.60 7.70
N TRP A 141 2.97 33.11 6.48
CA TRP A 141 4.05 33.81 5.80
C TRP A 141 3.89 35.31 5.93
N ALA A 142 5.01 36.03 6.04
CA ALA A 142 5.02 37.48 6.01
C ALA A 142 6.31 38.02 5.40
N VAL A 143 6.21 39.19 4.76
CA VAL A 143 7.36 40.00 4.35
C VAL A 143 7.58 41.07 5.40
N GLU A 144 8.75 41.10 6.02
CA GLU A 144 9.13 42.09 7.02
C GLU A 144 10.26 42.97 6.49
N TYR A 145 10.12 44.29 6.64
CA TYR A 145 11.20 45.24 6.33
C TYR A 145 11.94 45.61 7.61
N THR A 146 13.21 45.21 7.69
CA THR A 146 14.02 45.41 8.91
C THR A 146 14.16 46.87 9.33
N THR A 147 14.02 47.80 8.38
CA THR A 147 14.11 49.25 8.63
C THR A 147 12.79 49.92 8.99
N MET A 148 11.64 49.29 8.73
CA MET A 148 10.33 49.96 8.83
C MET A 148 9.41 49.43 9.94
N LEU A 149 9.82 48.40 10.71
CA LEU A 149 8.97 47.73 11.72
C LEU A 149 7.58 47.30 11.20
N ASN A 150 7.43 47.20 9.89
CA ASN A 150 6.19 46.82 9.24
C ASN A 150 6.27 45.36 8.81
N THR A 151 5.28 44.59 9.23
CA THR A 151 5.05 43.19 8.82
C THR A 151 3.89 43.20 7.83
N HIS A 152 4.11 42.65 6.65
CA HIS A 152 3.09 42.51 5.61
C HIS A 152 2.71 41.03 5.50
N PRO A 153 1.46 40.64 5.79
CA PRO A 153 1.04 39.25 5.68
C PRO A 153 1.16 38.79 4.23
N GLY A 154 1.71 37.59 4.03
CA GLY A 154 1.87 36.93 2.75
C GLY A 154 0.79 35.88 2.47
N GLY A 155 0.13 35.34 3.49
CA GLY A 155 -0.80 34.22 3.35
C GLY A 155 -0.42 33.08 4.27
N THR A 156 -1.12 31.95 4.18
CA THR A 156 -0.83 30.76 4.99
C THR A 156 -0.74 29.54 4.10
N SER A 157 0.37 28.82 4.15
CA SER A 157 0.43 27.48 3.56
C SER A 157 0.00 26.45 4.58
N THR A 158 -0.80 25.47 4.18
CA THR A 158 -1.21 24.37 5.06
C THR A 158 -0.99 23.07 4.31
N ASN A 159 -0.17 22.19 4.87
CA ASN A 159 0.22 20.91 4.27
C ASN A 159 0.31 19.84 5.34
N ASP A 160 0.16 18.58 4.94
CA ASP A 160 0.50 17.47 5.84
C ASP A 160 1.99 17.20 5.73
N PHE A 161 2.67 17.10 6.87
CA PHE A 161 4.08 16.74 6.93
C PHE A 161 4.24 15.35 7.50
N PHE A 162 5.08 14.56 6.84
CA PHE A 162 5.45 13.23 7.22
C PHE A 162 6.96 13.19 7.44
N PHE A 163 7.37 12.68 8.60
CA PHE A 163 8.77 12.50 8.94
C PHE A 163 9.11 11.02 8.98
N VAL A 164 10.11 10.61 8.19
CA VAL A 164 10.56 9.22 8.08
C VAL A 164 11.98 9.08 8.62
N LEU A 165 12.35 7.91 9.14
CA LEU A 165 13.61 7.77 9.90
C LEU A 165 14.87 7.85 9.02
N ARG A 166 14.73 7.62 7.71
CA ARG A 166 15.81 7.84 6.73
C ARG A 166 15.24 7.96 5.32
N ASP A 167 16.07 8.35 4.35
CA ASP A 167 15.64 8.59 2.97
C ASP A 167 15.00 7.36 2.29
N PRO A 168 13.80 7.46 1.70
CA PRO A 168 13.21 6.38 0.92
C PRO A 168 14.15 5.87 -0.20
N PRO A 169 14.05 4.60 -0.60
CA PRO A 169 14.88 4.04 -1.68
C PRO A 169 14.82 4.86 -2.97
N ALA A 170 15.98 5.10 -3.60
CA ALA A 170 16.08 5.91 -4.80
C ALA A 170 15.26 5.32 -5.97
N GLY A 171 14.53 6.18 -6.68
CA GLY A 171 13.73 5.81 -7.86
C GLY A 171 12.39 5.15 -7.54
N TRP A 172 12.00 5.08 -6.27
CA TRP A 172 10.69 4.56 -5.86
C TRP A 172 9.61 5.62 -5.95
N LYS A 173 8.40 5.20 -6.32
CA LYS A 173 7.21 6.03 -6.20
C LYS A 173 6.69 5.96 -4.78
N LEU A 174 7.02 6.93 -3.95
CA LEU A 174 6.44 7.06 -2.61
C LEU A 174 5.00 7.56 -2.74
N LEU A 175 4.04 6.63 -2.81
CA LEU A 175 2.62 6.98 -2.84
C LEU A 175 2.17 7.62 -1.52
N HIS A 176 1.22 8.55 -1.58
CA HIS A 176 0.65 9.21 -0.39
C HIS A 176 0.03 8.18 0.57
N THR A 177 -0.63 7.14 0.06
CA THR A 177 -1.14 6.03 0.88
C THR A 177 -0.04 5.29 1.63
N VAL A 178 1.08 4.99 0.96
CA VAL A 178 2.24 4.29 1.58
C VAL A 178 2.80 5.14 2.71
N LEU A 179 2.98 6.43 2.46
CA LEU A 179 3.52 7.37 3.44
C LEU A 179 2.60 7.52 4.65
N THR A 180 1.29 7.64 4.40
CA THR A 180 0.26 7.71 5.45
C THR A 180 0.32 6.49 6.36
N LEU A 181 0.27 5.28 5.79
CA LEU A 181 0.31 4.04 6.56
C LEU A 181 1.63 3.88 7.34
N ALA A 182 2.76 4.22 6.71
CA ALA A 182 4.07 4.15 7.33
C ALA A 182 4.18 5.07 8.54
N CYS A 183 3.82 6.34 8.39
CA CYS A 183 4.04 7.33 9.44
C CYS A 183 2.99 7.27 10.56
N PHE A 184 1.71 7.05 10.26
CA PHE A 184 0.70 6.88 11.31
C PHE A 184 0.92 5.62 12.14
N GLY A 185 1.44 4.56 11.53
CA GLY A 185 1.77 3.33 12.25
C GLY A 185 3.03 3.45 13.09
N GLY A 186 4.01 4.25 12.64
CA GLY A 186 5.27 4.46 13.32
C GLY A 186 5.31 5.67 14.26
N GLU A 187 4.22 6.44 14.39
CA GLU A 187 4.21 7.73 15.07
C GLU A 187 4.80 7.67 16.50
N GLY A 188 5.75 8.55 16.79
CA GLY A 188 6.48 8.64 18.05
C GLY A 188 7.60 7.60 18.25
N LEU A 189 7.89 6.76 17.25
CA LEU A 189 8.92 5.72 17.33
C LEU A 189 10.17 6.08 16.51
N ASP A 190 11.30 5.46 16.85
CA ASP A 190 12.59 5.62 16.19
C ASP A 190 13.28 4.28 15.89
N LEU A 191 14.50 4.34 15.33
CA LEU A 191 15.30 3.17 14.97
C LEU A 191 15.87 2.40 16.18
N SER A 192 15.67 2.87 17.41
CA SER A 192 16.00 2.08 18.61
C SER A 192 14.98 0.98 18.90
N GLN A 193 13.81 1.04 18.25
CA GLN A 193 12.68 0.11 18.41
C GLN A 193 12.08 -0.33 17.05
N PRO A 194 12.90 -0.86 16.12
CA PRO A 194 12.47 -1.10 14.75
C PRO A 194 11.35 -2.15 14.63
N GLU A 195 11.31 -3.14 15.54
CA GLU A 195 10.22 -4.09 15.66
C GLU A 195 8.89 -3.42 16.04
N LEU A 196 8.90 -2.43 16.93
CA LEU A 196 7.69 -1.69 17.31
C LEU A 196 7.20 -0.81 16.17
N VAL A 197 8.11 -0.24 15.36
CA VAL A 197 7.73 0.49 14.14
C VAL A 197 7.01 -0.44 13.16
N ALA A 198 7.56 -1.63 12.90
CA ALA A 198 6.92 -2.60 12.02
C ALA A 198 5.56 -3.07 12.57
N GLU A 199 5.48 -3.36 13.87
CA GLU A 199 4.24 -3.77 14.52
C GLU A 199 3.16 -2.70 14.48
N GLY A 200 3.51 -1.44 14.74
CA GLY A 200 2.59 -0.30 14.71
C GLY A 200 2.05 -0.01 13.31
N ILE A 201 2.90 -0.13 12.27
CA ILE A 201 2.45 -0.09 10.87
C ILE A 201 1.48 -1.24 10.59
N PHE A 202 1.81 -2.46 11.03
CA PHE A 202 0.92 -3.60 10.81
C PHE A 202 -0.41 -3.50 11.56
N ASP A 203 -0.46 -2.83 12.73
CA ASP A 203 -1.70 -2.63 13.47
C ASP A 203 -2.77 -1.89 12.65
N LEU A 204 -2.37 -1.06 11.67
CA LEU A 204 -3.29 -0.45 10.72
C LEU A 204 -3.96 -1.50 9.82
N PHE A 205 -3.26 -2.57 9.45
CA PHE A 205 -3.81 -3.67 8.64
C PHE A 205 -4.71 -4.59 9.46
N THR A 206 -4.49 -4.74 10.77
CA THR A 206 -5.34 -5.60 11.63
C THR A 206 -6.80 -5.13 11.71
N LYS A 207 -7.06 -3.87 11.37
CA LYS A 207 -8.39 -3.26 11.36
C LYS A 207 -9.23 -3.65 10.13
N LEU A 208 -8.61 -4.30 9.13
CA LEU A 208 -9.24 -4.76 7.89
C LEU A 208 -9.95 -3.65 7.10
N ASN A 209 -9.48 -2.41 7.23
CA ASN A 209 -10.14 -1.23 6.69
C ASN A 209 -9.17 -0.22 6.05
N VAL A 210 -8.10 -0.72 5.44
CA VAL A 210 -7.10 0.14 4.79
C VAL A 210 -7.76 0.94 3.66
N LYS A 211 -7.47 2.24 3.61
CA LYS A 211 -8.03 3.20 2.65
C LYS A 211 -6.93 3.96 1.96
N ARG A 212 -7.23 4.42 0.75
CA ARG A 212 -6.37 5.35 0.02
C ARG A 212 -6.35 6.69 0.74
N ALA A 213 -5.18 7.27 0.94
CA ALA A 213 -5.03 8.52 1.67
C ALA A 213 -5.72 9.70 0.97
N GLU A 214 -5.56 9.80 -0.36
CA GLU A 214 -6.03 10.96 -1.15
C GLU A 214 -7.55 11.17 -1.12
N ASP A 215 -8.36 10.10 -1.16
CA ASP A 215 -9.82 10.20 -1.25
C ASP A 215 -10.61 9.29 -0.29
N GLN A 216 -9.92 8.58 0.59
CA GLN A 216 -10.51 7.70 1.61
C GLN A 216 -11.31 6.51 1.04
N GLU A 217 -11.12 6.20 -0.24
CA GLU A 217 -11.70 5.01 -0.87
C GLU A 217 -11.05 3.74 -0.31
N GLU A 218 -11.86 2.69 -0.15
CA GLU A 218 -11.43 1.41 0.41
C GLU A 218 -10.54 0.64 -0.57
N LEU A 219 -9.50 0.00 -0.04
CA LEU A 219 -8.65 -0.93 -0.79
C LEU A 219 -9.03 -2.35 -0.41
N ALA A 220 -9.45 -3.17 -1.38
CA ALA A 220 -9.95 -4.51 -1.15
C ALA A 220 -8.90 -5.60 -1.40
N TYR A 221 -8.93 -6.66 -0.58
CA TYR A 221 -8.24 -7.91 -0.85
C TYR A 221 -9.21 -8.87 -1.52
N TYR A 222 -8.99 -9.18 -2.81
CA TYR A 222 -9.94 -9.94 -3.63
C TYR A 222 -11.37 -9.38 -3.56
N GLY A 223 -11.53 -8.06 -3.66
CA GLY A 223 -12.86 -7.45 -3.82
C GLY A 223 -13.55 -7.93 -5.10
N SER A 224 -12.75 -8.36 -6.08
CA SER A 224 -13.13 -9.38 -7.06
C SER A 224 -12.26 -10.61 -6.86
N TRP A 225 -12.88 -11.80 -6.78
CA TRP A 225 -12.14 -13.08 -6.79
C TRP A 225 -11.26 -13.27 -8.03
N MET A 226 -11.46 -12.43 -9.06
CA MET A 226 -10.74 -12.44 -10.33
C MET A 226 -9.73 -11.32 -10.53
N THR A 227 -9.39 -10.59 -9.48
CA THR A 227 -8.42 -9.52 -9.57
C THR A 227 -7.06 -10.03 -10.10
N PRO A 228 -6.53 -9.49 -11.21
CA PRO A 228 -5.23 -9.88 -11.74
C PRO A 228 -4.08 -9.07 -11.11
N TRP A 229 -4.41 -8.07 -10.29
CA TRP A 229 -3.47 -7.09 -9.78
C TRP A 229 -2.62 -7.68 -8.65
N SER A 230 -1.30 -7.55 -8.76
CA SER A 230 -0.33 -8.26 -7.90
C SER A 230 0.80 -7.39 -7.37
N ASP A 231 0.74 -6.07 -7.61
CA ASP A 231 1.68 -5.10 -7.07
C ASP A 231 0.94 -3.94 -6.39
N TYR A 232 1.63 -3.25 -5.47
CA TYR A 232 1.00 -2.20 -4.66
C TYR A 232 0.54 -0.98 -5.47
N LEU A 233 1.18 -0.72 -6.62
CA LEU A 233 0.82 0.42 -7.48
C LEU A 233 -0.55 0.16 -8.09
N GLU A 234 -0.77 -1.05 -8.63
CA GLU A 234 -2.08 -1.45 -9.15
C GLU A 234 -3.12 -1.60 -8.02
N LEU A 235 -2.75 -2.06 -6.82
CA LEU A 235 -3.67 -2.08 -5.67
C LEU A 235 -4.20 -0.68 -5.34
N VAL A 236 -3.33 0.33 -5.20
CA VAL A 236 -3.77 1.70 -4.87
C VAL A 236 -4.56 2.33 -6.02
N LYS A 237 -4.23 2.00 -7.27
CA LYS A 237 -4.89 2.51 -8.48
C LYS A 237 -6.27 1.90 -8.70
N GLU A 238 -6.36 0.56 -8.68
CA GLU A 238 -7.56 -0.21 -9.01
C GLU A 238 -8.44 -0.47 -7.78
N ARG A 239 -7.89 -0.24 -6.58
CA ARG A 239 -8.54 -0.44 -5.27
C ARG A 239 -8.87 -1.90 -4.94
N ASP A 240 -8.29 -2.84 -5.67
CA ASP A 240 -8.48 -4.26 -5.49
C ASP A 240 -7.23 -4.98 -5.96
N ALA A 241 -6.76 -5.97 -5.21
CA ALA A 241 -5.63 -6.81 -5.61
C ALA A 241 -5.53 -8.10 -4.79
N ASN A 242 -4.63 -8.98 -5.24
CA ASN A 242 -4.32 -10.24 -4.56
C ASN A 242 -3.24 -10.06 -3.47
N CYS A 243 -2.88 -11.17 -2.82
CA CYS A 243 -1.97 -11.19 -1.66
C CYS A 243 -0.56 -10.68 -1.96
N PHE A 244 -0.09 -10.79 -3.21
CA PHE A 244 1.21 -10.24 -3.59
C PHE A 244 1.23 -8.73 -3.46
N ALA A 245 0.16 -8.06 -3.88
CA ALA A 245 0.07 -6.61 -3.83
C ALA A 245 -0.02 -6.09 -2.38
N TRP A 246 -0.78 -6.79 -1.52
CA TRP A 246 -0.90 -6.46 -0.10
C TRP A 246 0.44 -6.66 0.65
N ALA A 247 1.12 -7.77 0.38
CA ALA A 247 2.47 -8.00 0.91
C ALA A 247 3.44 -6.91 0.41
N ASP A 248 3.36 -6.53 -0.87
CA ASP A 248 4.19 -5.48 -1.43
C ASP A 248 3.88 -4.11 -0.81
N LEU A 249 2.60 -3.77 -0.59
CA LEU A 249 2.19 -2.54 0.07
C LEU A 249 2.79 -2.42 1.48
N TYR A 250 2.69 -3.48 2.29
CA TYR A 250 3.27 -3.47 3.63
C TYR A 250 4.80 -3.36 3.60
N VAL A 251 5.48 -4.06 2.69
CA VAL A 251 6.92 -3.88 2.46
C VAL A 251 7.26 -2.43 2.12
N LYS A 252 6.47 -1.77 1.25
CA LYS A 252 6.69 -0.35 0.91
C LYS A 252 6.50 0.56 2.12
N CYS A 253 5.54 0.28 3.00
CA CYS A 253 5.34 1.04 4.23
C CYS A 253 6.56 0.92 5.16
N LEU A 254 7.09 -0.29 5.38
CA LEU A 254 8.28 -0.51 6.21
C LEU A 254 9.50 0.26 5.68
N LEU A 255 9.72 0.20 4.36
CA LEU A 255 10.87 0.85 3.72
C LEU A 255 10.73 2.37 3.70
N ALA A 256 9.51 2.87 3.49
CA ALA A 256 9.18 4.29 3.61
C ALA A 256 9.43 4.80 5.03
N ALA A 257 9.05 4.04 6.07
CA ALA A 257 9.27 4.41 7.47
C ALA A 257 10.76 4.50 7.87
N GLY A 258 11.67 3.90 7.09
CA GLY A 258 13.10 3.90 7.41
C GLY A 258 13.74 2.52 7.56
N LEU A 259 12.94 1.46 7.59
CA LEU A 259 13.39 0.10 7.87
C LEU A 259 14.01 -0.57 6.63
N GLY A 260 14.54 -1.79 6.80
CA GLY A 260 14.98 -2.68 5.72
C GLY A 260 16.47 -2.63 5.38
N ASP A 261 17.29 -2.07 6.28
CA ASP A 261 18.74 -2.25 6.23
C ASP A 261 19.11 -3.52 7.01
N PRO A 262 19.58 -4.59 6.32
CA PRO A 262 19.89 -5.86 6.95
C PRO A 262 20.99 -5.77 8.02
N ASN A 263 21.78 -4.68 8.03
CA ASN A 263 22.85 -4.49 9.01
C ASN A 263 22.40 -3.77 10.28
N THR A 264 21.29 -3.04 10.25
CA THR A 264 20.89 -2.15 11.36
C THR A 264 19.52 -2.47 11.95
N ASP A 265 18.53 -2.82 11.13
CA ASP A 265 17.16 -3.06 11.59
C ASP A 265 16.57 -4.38 11.07
N GLY A 266 17.33 -5.13 10.27
CA GLY A 266 16.97 -6.48 9.85
C GLY A 266 16.42 -6.54 8.42
N ALA A 267 16.54 -7.72 7.82
CA ALA A 267 16.10 -7.93 6.45
C ALA A 267 14.59 -8.15 6.38
N ILE A 268 13.95 -7.47 5.43
CA ILE A 268 12.55 -7.69 5.07
C ILE A 268 12.50 -8.76 3.98
N TYR A 269 11.62 -9.74 4.11
CA TYR A 269 11.44 -10.77 3.08
C TYR A 269 9.98 -10.89 2.70
N LYS A 270 9.69 -10.93 1.38
CA LYS A 270 8.44 -11.53 0.90
C LYS A 270 8.63 -13.05 0.90
N VAL A 271 7.77 -13.76 1.61
CA VAL A 271 7.76 -15.21 1.71
C VAL A 271 6.54 -15.71 0.95
N GLN A 272 6.80 -16.24 -0.25
CA GLN A 272 5.78 -16.93 -1.03
C GLN A 272 5.82 -18.41 -0.68
N PHE A 273 4.66 -18.95 -0.34
CA PHE A 273 4.51 -20.37 -0.07
C PHE A 273 3.46 -21.02 -0.94
N LYS A 274 3.62 -22.32 -1.13
CA LYS A 274 2.78 -23.19 -1.96
C LYS A 274 2.61 -24.54 -1.29
N TYR A 275 1.60 -25.29 -1.68
CA TYR A 275 1.50 -26.70 -1.28
C TYR A 275 2.71 -27.51 -1.79
N ASN A 276 3.43 -28.14 -0.87
CA ASN A 276 4.72 -28.83 -1.02
C ASN A 276 4.56 -30.25 -1.57
N ARG A 277 4.03 -30.37 -2.78
CA ARG A 277 4.09 -31.63 -3.53
C ARG A 277 4.95 -31.45 -4.77
N VAL A 278 6.21 -31.09 -4.51
CA VAL A 278 7.28 -30.87 -5.50
C VAL A 278 7.66 -32.21 -6.14
N GLY A 279 7.42 -32.37 -7.44
CA GLY A 279 7.96 -33.50 -8.21
C GLY A 279 7.03 -34.12 -9.25
N LEU A 280 5.75 -33.79 -9.23
CA LEU A 280 4.82 -34.25 -10.25
C LEU A 280 4.79 -33.19 -11.36
N GLY A 281 5.37 -33.48 -12.53
CA GLY A 281 5.20 -32.66 -13.74
C GLY A 281 3.75 -32.73 -14.26
N GLY A 282 2.77 -32.36 -13.44
CA GLY A 282 1.34 -32.60 -13.61
C GLY A 282 0.46 -31.49 -13.01
N PRO A 283 -0.67 -31.81 -12.36
CA PRO A 283 -1.73 -30.85 -11.98
C PRO A 283 -1.24 -29.70 -11.10
N SER A 284 -1.96 -28.57 -11.13
CA SER A 284 -1.67 -27.43 -10.26
C SER A 284 -1.93 -27.80 -8.80
N ALA A 285 -1.01 -27.46 -7.92
CA ALA A 285 -1.16 -27.61 -6.48
C ALA A 285 -2.00 -26.45 -5.92
N TRP A 286 -2.99 -26.77 -5.07
CA TRP A 286 -3.90 -25.80 -4.49
C TRP A 286 -3.93 -25.91 -2.97
N MET A 287 -4.18 -24.77 -2.34
CA MET A 287 -4.37 -24.58 -0.91
C MET A 287 -5.80 -24.11 -0.68
N PHE A 288 -6.47 -24.74 0.26
CA PHE A 288 -7.81 -24.41 0.71
C PHE A 288 -7.64 -23.73 2.07
N VAL A 289 -7.73 -22.40 2.03
CA VAL A 289 -7.54 -21.52 3.18
C VAL A 289 -8.92 -21.25 3.77
N LYS A 290 -9.01 -21.05 5.10
CA LYS A 290 -10.29 -20.80 5.83
C LYS A 290 -11.14 -22.06 5.97
N ASP A 291 -12.37 -21.88 6.45
CA ASP A 291 -13.38 -22.89 6.76
C ASP A 291 -13.92 -23.61 5.51
N TRP A 292 -13.37 -24.77 5.18
CA TRP A 292 -13.91 -25.70 4.19
C TRP A 292 -14.46 -26.94 4.88
N THR A 293 -15.70 -27.30 4.55
CA THR A 293 -16.36 -28.44 5.19
C THR A 293 -16.37 -29.65 4.26
N PRO A 294 -15.90 -30.82 4.72
CA PRO A 294 -16.09 -32.07 3.99
C PRO A 294 -17.57 -32.48 4.03
N ALA A 295 -18.19 -32.56 2.85
CA ALA A 295 -19.54 -33.04 2.66
C ALA A 295 -19.59 -34.56 2.46
N GLN A 296 -18.59 -35.13 1.77
CA GLN A 296 -18.51 -36.55 1.48
C GLN A 296 -17.05 -37.00 1.35
N SER A 297 -16.74 -38.19 1.84
CA SER A 297 -15.47 -38.87 1.57
C SER A 297 -15.71 -40.00 0.56
N ARG A 298 -14.81 -40.14 -0.40
CA ARG A 298 -14.81 -41.14 -1.46
C ARG A 298 -13.66 -42.10 -1.28
N THR A 299 -13.88 -43.36 -1.64
CA THR A 299 -12.83 -44.37 -1.56
C THR A 299 -11.86 -44.21 -2.75
N PRO A 300 -10.55 -44.36 -2.54
CA PRO A 300 -9.52 -44.28 -3.58
C PRO A 300 -9.79 -45.11 -4.83
N ASP A 301 -10.48 -46.24 -4.68
CA ASP A 301 -10.84 -47.17 -5.76
C ASP A 301 -11.79 -46.56 -6.82
N GLN A 302 -12.39 -45.39 -6.55
CA GLN A 302 -13.28 -44.69 -7.50
C GLN A 302 -12.52 -43.83 -8.53
N TYR A 303 -11.20 -43.75 -8.43
CA TYR A 303 -10.33 -43.05 -9.38
C TYR A 303 -9.42 -44.08 -10.04
N ASP A 304 -9.47 -44.20 -11.38
CA ASP A 304 -8.53 -45.08 -12.08
C ASP A 304 -7.14 -44.44 -12.10
N ASN A 305 -6.37 -44.80 -11.08
CA ASN A 305 -5.08 -44.23 -10.79
C ASN A 305 -3.99 -45.05 -11.50
N ASP A 306 -3.71 -44.73 -12.77
CA ASP A 306 -2.36 -44.85 -13.33
C ASP A 306 -1.31 -44.00 -12.54
N PHE A 307 -1.74 -43.31 -11.46
CA PHE A 307 -0.92 -42.69 -10.42
C PHE A 307 -0.95 -43.54 -9.12
N PRO A 308 -0.24 -44.69 -9.07
CA PRO A 308 -0.43 -45.76 -8.07
C PRO A 308 -0.15 -45.42 -6.60
N ASP A 309 0.21 -44.19 -6.24
CA ASP A 309 0.55 -43.78 -4.86
C ASP A 309 -0.27 -42.58 -4.34
N GLN A 310 -1.36 -42.19 -5.02
CA GLN A 310 -2.05 -40.92 -4.70
C GLN A 310 -3.46 -41.04 -4.11
N GLY A 311 -4.19 -42.12 -4.39
CA GLY A 311 -5.61 -42.23 -4.04
C GLY A 311 -5.88 -42.16 -2.54
N ASP A 312 -5.05 -42.81 -1.71
CA ASP A 312 -5.25 -42.85 -0.25
C ASP A 312 -5.09 -41.48 0.44
N ALA A 313 -4.46 -40.51 -0.23
CA ALA A 313 -4.18 -39.21 0.36
C ALA A 313 -5.28 -38.17 0.13
N PHE A 314 -6.15 -38.32 -0.89
CA PHE A 314 -7.13 -37.30 -1.30
C PHE A 314 -8.57 -37.86 -1.30
N PRO A 315 -9.23 -37.93 -0.13
CA PRO A 315 -10.55 -38.54 0.01
C PRO A 315 -11.70 -37.73 -0.62
N HIS A 316 -11.49 -36.50 -1.10
CA HIS A 316 -12.57 -35.66 -1.60
C HIS A 316 -12.39 -35.34 -3.09
N LEU A 317 -13.50 -35.36 -3.84
CA LEU A 317 -13.57 -34.97 -5.24
C LEU A 317 -14.51 -33.79 -5.44
N ASN A 318 -13.97 -32.72 -6.01
CA ASN A 318 -14.77 -31.63 -6.55
C ASN A 318 -14.67 -31.58 -8.07
N ILE A 319 -15.81 -31.51 -8.77
CA ILE A 319 -15.86 -31.30 -10.22
C ILE A 319 -16.46 -29.91 -10.47
N PRO A 320 -15.72 -28.95 -11.06
CA PRO A 320 -16.28 -27.65 -11.40
C PRO A 320 -17.36 -27.78 -12.49
N VAL A 321 -18.42 -26.97 -12.40
CA VAL A 321 -19.41 -26.84 -13.47
C VAL A 321 -18.68 -26.32 -14.70
N GLN A 322 -18.73 -27.09 -15.80
CA GLN A 322 -17.97 -26.80 -16.99
C GLN A 322 -18.82 -26.64 -18.24
N THR A 323 -20.08 -26.27 -18.07
CA THR A 323 -20.89 -25.79 -19.17
C THR A 323 -20.49 -24.36 -19.46
N TYR A 324 -19.75 -24.14 -20.55
CA TYR A 324 -19.66 -22.80 -21.15
C TYR A 324 -21.10 -22.25 -21.31
N PRO A 325 -21.39 -21.03 -20.83
CA PRO A 325 -20.43 -19.97 -20.48
C PRO A 325 -20.06 -19.86 -18.98
N THR A 326 -20.48 -20.78 -18.12
CA THR A 326 -20.29 -20.68 -16.66
C THR A 326 -18.81 -20.76 -16.29
N ALA A 327 -18.28 -19.69 -15.68
CA ALA A 327 -16.93 -19.67 -15.14
C ALA A 327 -16.86 -20.53 -13.86
N PHE A 328 -15.66 -21.01 -13.54
CA PHE A 328 -15.41 -21.82 -12.34
C PHE A 328 -15.87 -21.13 -11.05
N TYR A 329 -15.76 -19.80 -11.01
CA TYR A 329 -16.34 -18.95 -9.98
C TYR A 329 -17.18 -17.86 -10.65
N THR A 330 -18.30 -17.50 -10.02
CA THR A 330 -19.16 -16.38 -10.44
C THR A 330 -19.83 -15.80 -9.21
N ASN A 331 -19.93 -14.47 -9.10
CA ASN A 331 -20.53 -13.79 -7.95
C ASN A 331 -19.91 -14.28 -6.62
N ASP A 332 -18.58 -14.37 -6.58
CA ASP A 332 -17.82 -14.72 -5.37
C ASP A 332 -18.24 -16.06 -4.76
N GLN A 333 -18.50 -17.05 -5.64
CA GLN A 333 -18.84 -18.41 -5.27
C GLN A 333 -18.20 -19.41 -6.24
N TYR A 334 -17.75 -20.55 -5.72
CA TYR A 334 -17.26 -21.67 -6.53
C TYR A 334 -18.43 -22.48 -7.10
N ASN A 335 -18.46 -22.63 -8.42
CA ASN A 335 -19.47 -23.41 -9.12
C ASN A 335 -19.04 -24.88 -9.22
N TRP A 336 -19.52 -25.70 -8.30
CA TRP A 336 -19.31 -27.15 -8.29
C TRP A 336 -20.49 -27.89 -8.92
N HIS A 337 -20.23 -29.02 -9.57
CA HIS A 337 -21.27 -29.94 -10.02
C HIS A 337 -22.03 -30.47 -8.79
N ALA A 338 -23.36 -30.48 -8.83
CA ALA A 338 -24.20 -30.70 -7.65
C ALA A 338 -23.94 -32.00 -6.86
N ASN A 339 -23.37 -33.02 -7.52
CA ASN A 339 -23.04 -34.32 -6.92
C ASN A 339 -21.54 -34.51 -6.63
N PHE A 340 -20.71 -33.49 -6.89
CA PHE A 340 -19.25 -33.53 -6.78
C PHE A 340 -18.74 -32.21 -6.20
N ALA A 341 -19.25 -31.92 -5.00
CA ALA A 341 -18.81 -30.84 -4.13
C ALA A 341 -18.52 -31.47 -2.77
N ASP A 342 -17.61 -32.45 -2.76
CA ASP A 342 -17.25 -33.21 -1.57
C ASP A 342 -16.57 -32.34 -0.51
N PHE A 343 -16.00 -31.21 -0.90
CA PHE A 343 -15.39 -30.21 -0.02
C PHE A 343 -15.93 -28.84 -0.38
N THR A 344 -16.77 -28.26 0.49
CA THR A 344 -17.48 -27.02 0.19
C THR A 344 -16.94 -25.86 1.01
N ASP A 345 -16.67 -24.77 0.31
CA ASP A 345 -16.33 -23.47 0.88
C ASP A 345 -17.43 -22.99 1.84
N GLN A 346 -17.02 -22.46 2.99
CA GLN A 346 -17.88 -21.72 3.90
C GLN A 346 -17.42 -20.26 3.94
N ALA A 347 -18.28 -19.38 4.46
CA ALA A 347 -17.90 -18.00 4.70
C ALA A 347 -16.64 -17.98 5.58
N GLY A 348 -15.54 -17.48 5.03
CA GLY A 348 -14.24 -17.56 5.70
C GLY A 348 -13.92 -16.35 6.55
N ASP A 349 -12.64 -16.22 6.89
CA ASP A 349 -12.13 -15.02 7.54
C ASP A 349 -12.21 -13.81 6.60
N ALA A 350 -12.61 -12.67 7.17
CA ALA A 350 -12.58 -11.40 6.47
C ALA A 350 -11.14 -11.00 6.11
N GLY A 351 -10.98 -10.47 4.90
CA GLY A 351 -9.78 -9.77 4.46
C GLY A 351 -9.96 -8.26 4.51
N GLN A 352 -8.96 -7.52 3.99
CA GLN A 352 -9.04 -6.06 3.88
C GLN A 352 -10.26 -5.63 3.06
N ASN A 353 -11.21 -4.96 3.71
CA ASN A 353 -12.48 -4.47 3.14
C ASN A 353 -13.28 -5.52 2.34
N GLU A 354 -13.09 -6.81 2.61
CA GLU A 354 -13.81 -7.90 1.93
C GLU A 354 -14.18 -8.95 2.98
N PRO A 355 -15.48 -9.11 3.32
CA PRO A 355 -15.91 -10.08 4.33
C PRO A 355 -15.63 -11.53 3.94
N ASP A 356 -15.58 -11.86 2.64
CA ASP A 356 -15.32 -13.23 2.17
C ASP A 356 -14.47 -13.26 0.90
N PRO A 357 -13.15 -12.98 1.02
CA PRO A 357 -12.25 -13.04 -0.13
C PRO A 357 -12.14 -14.48 -0.64
N ALA A 358 -11.69 -14.66 -1.88
CA ALA A 358 -11.41 -15.99 -2.43
C ALA A 358 -10.63 -16.85 -1.42
N SER A 359 -10.91 -18.15 -1.34
CA SER A 359 -10.36 -19.06 -0.32
C SER A 359 -9.53 -20.21 -0.92
N LEU A 360 -9.48 -20.30 -2.24
CA LEU A 360 -8.76 -21.32 -3.02
C LEU A 360 -7.61 -20.70 -3.81
N PHE A 361 -6.38 -21.08 -3.48
CA PHE A 361 -5.17 -20.45 -4.02
C PHE A 361 -4.12 -21.44 -4.51
N THR A 362 -3.33 -21.05 -5.50
CA THR A 362 -2.11 -21.79 -5.89
C THR A 362 -0.87 -21.35 -5.11
N ASP A 363 -0.91 -20.14 -4.54
CA ASP A 363 0.13 -19.54 -3.70
C ASP A 363 -0.45 -18.45 -2.80
N HIS A 364 0.32 -18.10 -1.78
CA HIS A 364 0.05 -16.95 -0.92
C HIS A 364 1.37 -16.30 -0.51
N VAL A 365 1.33 -15.00 -0.22
CA VAL A 365 2.51 -14.21 0.15
C VAL A 365 2.28 -13.49 1.46
N VAL A 366 3.25 -13.65 2.35
CA VAL A 366 3.34 -12.91 3.62
C VAL A 366 4.68 -12.19 3.69
N VAL A 367 4.81 -11.27 4.64
CA VAL A 367 6.04 -10.51 4.87
C VAL A 367 6.71 -10.99 6.16
N ARG A 368 7.98 -11.38 6.08
CA ARG A 368 8.81 -11.65 7.25
C ARG A 368 9.62 -10.42 7.61
N TYR A 369 9.56 -10.04 8.89
CA TYR A 369 10.47 -9.08 9.49
C TYR A 369 10.82 -9.55 10.91
N GLY A 370 12.11 -9.76 11.16
CA GLY A 370 12.58 -10.46 12.36
C GLY A 370 12.02 -11.88 12.47
N ASP A 371 11.45 -12.18 13.64
CA ASP A 371 10.84 -13.48 14.00
C ASP A 371 9.30 -13.48 13.85
N VAL A 372 8.75 -12.56 13.06
CA VAL A 372 7.30 -12.46 12.83
C VAL A 372 7.00 -12.53 11.33
N LEU A 373 5.95 -13.28 10.98
CA LEU A 373 5.29 -13.23 9.67
C LEU A 373 4.03 -12.38 9.78
N PHE A 374 3.92 -11.44 8.87
CA PHE A 374 2.84 -10.48 8.74
C PHE A 374 2.05 -10.81 7.48
N ASP A 375 0.75 -11.08 7.64
CA ASP A 375 -0.19 -11.25 6.54
C ASP A 375 -1.10 -10.03 6.44
N PRO A 376 -0.70 -9.01 5.66
CA PRO A 376 -1.48 -7.77 5.55
C PRO A 376 -2.83 -7.98 4.89
N SER A 377 -3.01 -9.06 4.11
CA SER A 377 -4.27 -9.39 3.43
C SER A 377 -5.38 -9.72 4.44
N TYR A 378 -5.02 -10.44 5.50
CA TYR A 378 -5.94 -10.88 6.57
C TYR A 378 -5.71 -10.18 7.91
N GLY A 379 -4.75 -9.24 7.99
CA GLY A 379 -4.41 -8.57 9.25
C GLY A 379 -3.89 -9.53 10.34
N LYS A 380 -3.27 -10.65 9.95
CA LYS A 380 -2.82 -11.71 10.87
C LYS A 380 -1.30 -11.71 11.07
N ARG A 381 -0.90 -12.10 12.28
CA ARG A 381 0.49 -12.28 12.67
C ARG A 381 0.77 -13.73 13.01
N TYR A 382 1.97 -14.19 12.66
CA TYR A 382 2.44 -15.52 13.03
C TYR A 382 3.85 -15.45 13.60
N ASN A 383 4.00 -15.96 14.81
CA ASN A 383 5.30 -16.02 15.47
C ASN A 383 6.13 -17.14 14.85
N VAL A 384 7.31 -16.80 14.34
CA VAL A 384 8.28 -17.74 13.80
C VAL A 384 9.21 -18.14 14.95
N PRO A 385 9.40 -19.44 15.21
CA PRO A 385 10.40 -19.86 16.19
C PRO A 385 11.77 -19.26 15.86
N GLN A 386 12.45 -18.73 16.88
CA GLN A 386 13.75 -18.10 16.70
C GLN A 386 14.72 -19.04 15.96
N GLY A 387 15.35 -18.54 14.90
CA GLY A 387 16.28 -19.32 14.08
C GLY A 387 15.63 -20.26 13.07
N ALA A 388 14.30 -20.28 12.94
CA ALA A 388 13.63 -21.07 11.90
C ALA A 388 14.00 -20.56 10.50
N THR A 389 14.27 -21.51 9.61
CA THR A 389 14.65 -21.29 8.21
C THR A 389 13.91 -22.28 7.32
N GLY A 390 13.82 -21.98 6.01
CA GLY A 390 13.13 -22.86 5.06
C GLY A 390 11.68 -23.11 5.49
N ASN A 391 11.24 -24.36 5.44
CA ASN A 391 9.84 -24.72 5.73
C ASN A 391 9.45 -24.61 7.21
N ASP A 392 10.41 -24.55 8.14
CA ASP A 392 10.11 -24.41 9.58
C ASP A 392 9.36 -23.10 9.88
N ILE A 393 9.50 -22.08 9.02
CA ILE A 393 8.80 -20.80 9.16
C ILE A 393 7.30 -20.91 8.85
N LEU A 394 6.87 -21.98 8.18
CA LEU A 394 5.51 -22.12 7.68
C LEU A 394 4.58 -22.87 8.63
N ALA A 395 5.10 -23.54 9.66
CA ALA A 395 4.26 -24.31 10.59
C ALA A 395 3.10 -23.48 11.21
N PRO A 396 3.28 -22.20 11.59
CA PRO A 396 2.18 -21.38 12.07
C PRO A 396 1.10 -21.07 11.02
N ILE A 397 1.49 -20.99 9.75
CA ILE A 397 0.59 -20.70 8.62
C ILE A 397 -0.10 -21.99 8.17
N ASP A 398 0.61 -23.12 8.17
CA ASP A 398 0.06 -24.43 7.88
C ASP A 398 -1.11 -24.76 8.82
N ALA A 399 -1.02 -24.32 10.08
CA ALA A 399 -2.08 -24.49 11.08
C ALA A 399 -3.39 -23.73 10.79
N VAL A 400 -3.42 -22.80 9.82
CA VAL A 400 -4.64 -22.09 9.41
C VAL A 400 -5.18 -22.52 8.04
N MET A 401 -4.63 -23.60 7.47
CA MET A 401 -5.13 -24.22 6.24
C MET A 401 -6.12 -25.34 6.60
N ASP A 402 -7.24 -25.45 5.89
CA ASP A 402 -8.20 -26.55 6.07
C ASP A 402 -7.90 -27.74 5.17
N GLY A 403 -7.26 -27.51 4.03
CA GLY A 403 -6.93 -28.57 3.11
C GLY A 403 -5.96 -28.21 2.01
N TYR A 404 -5.58 -29.24 1.27
CA TYR A 404 -4.72 -29.15 0.10
C TYR A 404 -5.30 -29.99 -1.02
N GLY A 405 -5.00 -29.64 -2.26
CA GLY A 405 -5.50 -30.40 -3.38
C GLY A 405 -4.66 -30.30 -4.63
N LEU A 406 -5.00 -31.17 -5.58
CA LEU A 406 -4.46 -31.15 -6.93
C LEU A 406 -5.60 -30.83 -7.90
N GLY A 407 -5.44 -29.74 -8.63
CA GLY A 407 -6.39 -29.28 -9.64
C GLY A 407 -5.97 -29.73 -11.03
N TYR A 408 -6.76 -30.63 -11.62
CA TYR A 408 -6.61 -31.13 -12.98
C TYR A 408 -7.38 -30.22 -13.96
N LEU A 409 -7.06 -28.94 -13.97
CA LEU A 409 -7.81 -27.95 -14.75
C LEU A 409 -7.37 -27.85 -16.21
N ASN A 410 -6.19 -28.36 -16.53
CA ASN A 410 -5.60 -28.40 -17.86
C ASN A 410 -4.93 -29.75 -18.08
N SER A 411 -4.59 -30.08 -19.33
CA SER A 411 -3.96 -31.36 -19.67
C SER A 411 -2.70 -31.63 -18.81
N PRO A 412 -2.55 -32.85 -18.25
CA PRO A 412 -3.49 -33.97 -18.34
C PRO A 412 -4.72 -33.79 -17.43
N LEU A 413 -5.89 -34.16 -17.94
CA LEU A 413 -7.11 -34.27 -17.13
C LEU A 413 -7.12 -35.59 -16.36
N LEU A 414 -7.86 -35.65 -15.25
CA LEU A 414 -8.02 -36.89 -14.50
C LEU A 414 -9.00 -37.81 -15.22
N TRP A 415 -8.68 -39.09 -15.32
CA TRP A 415 -9.59 -40.09 -15.85
C TRP A 415 -10.54 -40.55 -14.74
N LEU A 416 -11.82 -40.31 -14.91
CA LEU A 416 -12.87 -40.72 -13.97
C LEU A 416 -13.72 -41.84 -14.57
N ASN A 417 -14.20 -42.76 -13.74
CA ASN A 417 -15.15 -43.78 -14.15
C ASN A 417 -16.57 -43.35 -13.77
N GLU A 418 -17.40 -43.10 -14.77
CA GLU A 418 -18.79 -42.66 -14.58
C GLU A 418 -19.64 -43.65 -13.82
N ALA A 419 -19.37 -44.95 -13.99
CA ALA A 419 -20.07 -46.02 -13.27
C ALA A 419 -19.79 -45.97 -11.76
N ASP A 420 -18.55 -45.66 -11.37
CA ASP A 420 -18.13 -45.60 -9.96
C ASP A 420 -18.63 -44.33 -9.26
N LEU A 421 -18.82 -43.26 -10.03
CA LEU A 421 -19.32 -41.97 -9.57
C LEU A 421 -20.84 -41.81 -9.72
N ASN A 422 -21.50 -42.72 -10.44
CA ASN A 422 -22.91 -42.67 -10.80
C ASN A 422 -23.32 -41.32 -11.43
N VAL A 423 -22.53 -40.84 -12.40
CA VAL A 423 -22.75 -39.60 -13.14
C VAL A 423 -22.41 -39.80 -14.61
N ASP A 424 -23.07 -39.03 -15.47
CA ASP A 424 -22.78 -38.90 -16.90
C ASP A 424 -21.96 -37.61 -17.12
N LEU A 425 -20.65 -37.75 -17.33
CA LEU A 425 -19.65 -36.68 -17.50
C LEU A 425 -19.31 -36.45 -18.99
N GLY A 426 -19.60 -37.42 -19.86
CA GLY A 426 -19.21 -37.47 -21.26
C GLY A 426 -20.37 -37.58 -22.25
N PRO A 427 -20.19 -37.16 -23.51
CA PRO A 427 -21.13 -37.49 -24.56
C PRO A 427 -20.92 -38.93 -25.07
N PRO A 428 -22.00 -39.71 -25.35
CA PRO A 428 -23.39 -39.28 -25.39
C PRO A 428 -24.12 -39.45 -24.05
N ALA A 429 -25.02 -38.50 -23.77
CA ALA A 429 -25.76 -38.49 -22.52
C ALA A 429 -26.52 -39.80 -22.24
N GLY A 430 -26.46 -40.26 -21.00
CA GLY A 430 -27.13 -41.46 -20.49
C GLY A 430 -26.36 -42.76 -20.67
N ILE A 431 -25.09 -42.71 -21.08
CA ILE A 431 -24.18 -43.86 -21.09
C ILE A 431 -23.14 -43.62 -20.00
N GLN A 432 -22.92 -44.61 -19.12
CA GLN A 432 -21.80 -44.57 -18.18
C GLN A 432 -20.54 -45.05 -18.89
N ASP A 433 -19.69 -44.10 -19.26
CA ASP A 433 -18.41 -44.32 -19.90
C ASP A 433 -17.32 -44.62 -18.85
N MET A 434 -16.50 -45.63 -19.14
CA MET A 434 -15.26 -45.85 -18.41
C MET A 434 -14.22 -44.89 -18.97
N TYR A 435 -13.43 -44.26 -18.09
CA TYR A 435 -12.32 -43.38 -18.45
C TYR A 435 -12.77 -42.10 -19.18
N VAL A 436 -13.39 -41.18 -18.46
CA VAL A 436 -13.70 -39.83 -18.97
C VAL A 436 -12.69 -38.82 -18.42
N GLN A 437 -11.99 -38.14 -19.33
CA GLN A 437 -11.08 -37.05 -18.99
C GLN A 437 -11.86 -35.84 -18.45
N THR A 438 -11.71 -35.58 -17.16
CA THR A 438 -12.52 -34.60 -16.44
C THR A 438 -11.63 -33.61 -15.70
N LYS A 439 -11.96 -32.31 -15.78
CA LYS A 439 -11.34 -31.35 -14.87
C LYS A 439 -11.94 -31.54 -13.49
N CYS A 440 -11.09 -31.60 -12.49
CA CYS A 440 -11.52 -31.81 -11.11
C CYS A 440 -10.44 -31.31 -10.16
N PHE A 441 -10.80 -31.29 -8.88
CA PHE A 441 -9.90 -31.20 -7.76
C PHE A 441 -10.02 -32.49 -6.96
N ILE A 442 -8.89 -33.11 -6.67
CA ILE A 442 -8.80 -34.10 -5.59
C ILE A 442 -8.24 -33.38 -4.37
N ILE A 443 -8.89 -33.55 -3.23
CA ILE A 443 -8.69 -32.72 -2.04
C ILE A 443 -8.47 -33.61 -0.83
N MET A 444 -7.58 -33.16 0.04
CA MET A 444 -7.29 -33.74 1.34
C MET A 444 -7.47 -32.68 2.42
N GLU A 445 -8.10 -33.07 3.52
CA GLU A 445 -8.09 -32.27 4.74
C GLU A 445 -6.64 -32.11 5.21
N ASN A 446 -6.31 -30.97 5.82
CA ASN A 446 -4.98 -30.69 6.32
C ASN A 446 -4.59 -31.70 7.41
N PRO A 447 -3.64 -32.62 7.13
CA PRO A 447 -3.28 -33.68 8.05
C PRO A 447 -2.25 -33.15 9.05
N ALA A 448 -2.58 -32.12 9.83
CA ALA A 448 -1.74 -31.50 10.85
C ALA A 448 -0.21 -31.60 10.57
N GLY A 449 0.33 -30.75 9.68
CA GLY A 449 1.78 -30.57 9.59
C GLY A 449 2.32 -30.25 8.19
N ASN A 450 3.17 -29.21 8.14
CA ASN A 450 4.14 -28.78 7.13
C ASN A 450 3.89 -29.23 5.68
N GLN A 451 2.64 -29.16 5.23
CA GLN A 451 2.28 -29.42 3.85
C GLN A 451 2.66 -28.23 2.97
N LEU A 452 2.97 -27.07 3.55
CA LEU A 452 3.49 -25.92 2.84
C LEU A 452 5.01 -25.99 2.60
N ALA A 453 5.44 -25.44 1.47
CA ALA A 453 6.84 -25.19 1.16
C ALA A 453 7.05 -23.74 0.81
N VAL A 454 8.21 -23.24 1.23
CA VAL A 454 8.71 -21.94 0.79
C VAL A 454 9.05 -22.07 -0.68
N HIS A 455 8.28 -21.40 -1.53
CA HIS A 455 8.53 -21.40 -2.97
C HIS A 455 9.59 -20.37 -3.34
N SER A 456 9.50 -19.18 -2.75
CA SER A 456 10.51 -18.14 -2.90
C SER A 456 10.58 -17.27 -1.65
N THR A 457 11.81 -16.84 -1.34
CA THR A 457 12.06 -15.74 -0.41
C THR A 457 12.78 -14.66 -1.20
N THR A 458 12.16 -13.50 -1.35
CA THR A 458 12.79 -12.37 -2.02
C THR A 458 13.22 -11.35 -0.97
N PRO A 459 14.53 -11.21 -0.68
CA PRO A 459 15.00 -10.14 0.19
C PRO A 459 14.60 -8.81 -0.39
N GLN A 460 14.11 -7.92 0.46
CA GLN A 460 13.82 -6.54 0.14
C GLN A 460 14.88 -5.70 0.85
N SER A 461 15.58 -4.89 0.08
CA SER A 461 16.55 -3.94 0.62
C SER A 461 16.07 -2.53 0.34
N ARG A 462 16.56 -1.64 1.19
CA ARG A 462 16.53 -0.21 0.94
C ARG A 462 17.35 0.19 -0.28
#